data_AF-A0A2M9XU24-F1
#
_entry.id   AF-A0A2M9XU24-F1
#
_cell.length_a   1.000
_cell.length_b   1.000
_cell.length_c   1.000
_cell.angle_alpha   90.00
_cell.angle_beta   90.00
_cell.angle_gamma   90.00
#
_symmetry.space_group_name_H-M   'P 1'
#
loop_
_entity.id
_entity.type
_entity.pdbx_description
1 polymer ?
#
loop_
_entity_poly.entity_id
_entity_poly.type
_entity_poly.pdbx_seq_one_letter_code
_entity_poly.pdbx_strand_id
1 'polypeptide(L)'
;MLERALEFLGLEPGFDEAELKNRFYFLSKKYHPDTGEFSSDSLFKELIEYRDVLHSYLEQKTFKKMNASSETKGSHKNDYTIYKQAREIYDSSIHEYYKLTDGNPIFLKGEENPALRKLRNSLEISKSGFENLISSYPESIWIADAKDTLAKIEVWFKEP
;
A
#
# COMPACT_ATOMS: atom_id res chain seq x y z
N MET A 1 -24.71 2.52 -7.25
CA MET A 1 -24.25 1.45 -6.33
C MET A 1 -24.08 1.96 -4.91
N LEU A 2 -23.35 3.06 -4.69
CA LEU A 2 -23.17 3.64 -3.35
C LEU A 2 -24.49 4.01 -2.63
N GLU A 3 -25.43 4.68 -3.31
CA GLU A 3 -26.72 5.05 -2.72
C GLU A 3 -27.52 3.82 -2.26
N ARG A 4 -27.53 2.75 -3.07
CA ARG A 4 -28.17 1.48 -2.69
C ARG A 4 -27.50 0.82 -1.48
N ALA A 5 -26.18 0.90 -1.38
CA ALA A 5 -25.44 0.40 -0.23
C ALA A 5 -25.76 1.19 1.04
N LEU A 6 -25.88 2.53 0.94
CA LEU A 6 -26.30 3.40 2.04
C LEU A 6 -27.72 3.07 2.50
N GLU A 7 -28.67 2.94 1.57
CA GLU A 7 -30.05 2.56 1.87
C GLU A 7 -30.14 1.18 2.52
N PHE A 8 -29.39 0.20 2.01
CA PHE A 8 -29.40 -1.18 2.52
C PHE A 8 -28.85 -1.27 3.95
N LEU A 9 -27.78 -0.53 4.26
CA LEU A 9 -27.21 -0.49 5.60
C LEU A 9 -27.90 0.54 6.53
N GLY A 10 -28.82 1.35 5.99
CA GLY A 10 -29.51 2.41 6.71
C GLY A 10 -28.54 3.50 7.20
N LEU A 11 -27.56 3.85 6.37
CA LEU A 11 -26.53 4.84 6.66
C LEU A 11 -26.81 6.15 5.93
N GLU A 12 -26.52 7.28 6.58
CA GLU A 12 -26.58 8.58 5.95
C GLU A 12 -25.30 8.87 5.11
N PRO A 13 -25.34 9.72 4.07
CA PRO A 13 -24.16 10.05 3.24
C PRO A 13 -22.97 10.67 3.99
N GLY A 14 -23.15 11.02 5.27
CA GLY A 14 -22.13 11.54 6.19
C GLY A 14 -21.49 10.51 7.12
N PHE A 15 -21.86 9.23 7.02
CA PHE A 15 -21.46 8.18 7.96
C PHE A 15 -19.94 8.05 8.16
N ASP A 16 -19.56 7.55 9.33
CA ASP A 16 -18.18 7.22 9.68
C ASP A 16 -17.90 5.70 9.70
N GLU A 17 -16.64 5.32 9.85
CA GLU A 17 -16.23 3.91 9.85
C GLU A 17 -16.82 3.12 11.03
N ALA A 18 -17.01 3.78 12.18
CA ALA A 18 -17.59 3.15 13.36
C ALA A 18 -19.09 2.83 13.14
N GLU A 19 -19.80 3.74 12.49
CA GLU A 19 -21.21 3.58 12.12
C GLU A 19 -21.38 2.47 11.09
N LEU A 20 -20.52 2.42 10.06
CA LEU A 20 -20.49 1.32 9.09
C LEU A 20 -20.29 -0.02 9.78
N LYS A 21 -19.30 -0.13 10.67
CA LYS A 21 -18.98 -1.36 11.40
C LYS A 21 -20.13 -1.79 12.31
N ASN A 22 -20.76 -0.86 13.01
CA ASN A 22 -21.89 -1.14 13.90
C ASN A 22 -23.13 -1.62 13.13
N ARG A 23 -23.49 -0.94 12.03
CA ARG A 23 -24.62 -1.33 11.18
C ARG A 23 -24.37 -2.67 10.50
N PHE A 24 -23.16 -2.88 9.99
CA PHE A 24 -22.77 -4.15 9.40
C PHE A 24 -22.85 -5.30 10.40
N TYR A 25 -22.34 -5.12 11.63
CA TYR A 25 -22.42 -6.15 12.67
C TYR A 25 -23.86 -6.50 13.04
N PHE A 26 -24.72 -5.49 13.16
CA PHE A 26 -26.15 -5.68 13.46
C PHE A 26 -26.86 -6.47 12.35
N LEU A 27 -26.67 -6.08 11.09
CA LEU A 27 -27.29 -6.75 9.94
C LEU A 27 -26.69 -8.13 9.69
N SER A 28 -25.39 -8.30 9.94
CA SER A 28 -24.72 -9.60 9.82
C SER A 28 -25.31 -10.62 10.78
N LYS A 29 -25.60 -10.23 12.03
CA LYS A 29 -26.31 -11.11 12.97
C LYS A 29 -27.72 -11.44 12.51
N LYS A 30 -28.41 -10.50 11.88
CA LYS A 30 -29.80 -10.66 11.44
C LYS A 30 -29.94 -11.56 10.21
N TYR A 31 -28.98 -11.47 9.28
CA TYR A 31 -28.99 -12.18 8.00
C TYR A 31 -27.98 -13.33 7.92
N HIS A 32 -27.31 -13.68 9.03
CA HIS A 32 -26.33 -14.76 9.03
C HIS A 32 -26.98 -16.06 8.56
N PRO A 33 -26.38 -16.80 7.61
CA PRO A 33 -26.99 -18.03 7.09
C PRO A 33 -27.22 -19.08 8.18
N ASP A 34 -26.31 -19.18 9.16
CA ASP A 34 -26.41 -20.18 10.25
C ASP A 34 -27.16 -19.71 11.50
N THR A 35 -27.27 -18.40 11.73
CA THR A 35 -27.71 -17.85 13.05
C THR A 35 -28.71 -16.70 12.95
N GLY A 36 -29.06 -16.27 11.74
CA GLY A 36 -29.92 -15.12 11.48
C GLY A 36 -31.42 -15.42 11.58
N GLU A 37 -32.21 -14.37 11.81
CA GLU A 37 -33.68 -14.43 11.80
C GLU A 37 -34.26 -14.68 10.40
N PHE A 38 -33.49 -14.33 9.35
CA PHE A 38 -33.88 -14.50 7.96
C PHE A 38 -32.80 -15.33 7.26
N SER A 39 -33.07 -16.61 7.02
CA SER A 39 -32.17 -17.49 6.26
C SER A 39 -32.21 -17.14 4.77
N SER A 40 -31.50 -16.07 4.39
CA SER A 40 -31.31 -15.69 3.00
C SER A 40 -29.83 -15.44 2.75
N ASP A 41 -29.14 -16.50 2.31
CA ASP A 41 -27.74 -16.47 1.89
C ASP A 41 -27.46 -15.37 0.85
N SER A 42 -28.45 -15.09 -0.01
CA SER A 42 -28.39 -13.99 -0.98
C SER A 42 -28.29 -12.62 -0.31
N LEU A 43 -29.07 -12.36 0.75
CA LEU A 43 -29.04 -11.07 1.46
C LEU A 43 -27.74 -10.88 2.24
N PHE A 44 -27.14 -11.96 2.76
CA PHE A 44 -25.85 -11.87 3.42
C PHE A 44 -24.72 -11.55 2.42
N LYS A 45 -24.75 -12.13 1.22
CA LYS A 45 -23.81 -11.81 0.14
C LYS A 45 -23.93 -10.35 -0.31
N GLU A 46 -25.16 -9.86 -0.49
CA GLU A 46 -25.42 -8.45 -0.80
C GLU A 46 -24.92 -7.50 0.30
N LEU A 47 -25.09 -7.88 1.58
CA LEU A 47 -24.57 -7.11 2.72
C LEU A 47 -23.04 -6.96 2.66
N ILE A 48 -22.32 -8.03 2.33
CA ILE A 48 -20.86 -8.02 2.19
C ILE A 48 -20.43 -7.12 1.03
N GLU A 49 -21.07 -7.27 -0.13
CA GLU A 49 -20.79 -6.45 -1.31
C GLU A 49 -20.97 -4.96 -1.01
N TYR A 50 -22.08 -4.59 -0.36
CA TYR A 50 -22.35 -3.20 0.01
C TYR A 50 -21.39 -2.65 1.06
N ARG A 51 -20.96 -3.48 2.01
CA ARG A 51 -19.91 -3.11 2.98
C ARG A 51 -18.61 -2.76 2.28
N ASP A 52 -18.21 -3.54 1.28
CA ASP A 52 -16.95 -3.31 0.54
C ASP A 52 -17.01 -2.02 -0.30
N VAL A 53 -18.17 -1.75 -0.93
CA VAL A 53 -18.41 -0.48 -1.65
C VAL A 53 -18.33 0.73 -0.71
N LEU A 54 -18.90 0.63 0.50
CA LEU A 54 -18.89 1.71 1.49
C LEU A 54 -17.51 1.95 2.09
N HIS A 55 -16.75 0.88 2.36
CA HIS A 55 -15.34 1.01 2.77
C HIS A 55 -14.50 1.69 1.69
N SER A 56 -14.64 1.25 0.43
CA SER A 56 -13.94 1.87 -0.70
C SER A 56 -14.28 3.37 -0.83
N TYR A 57 -15.53 3.74 -0.56
CA TYR A 57 -15.95 5.14 -0.53
C TYR A 57 -15.31 5.93 0.62
N LEU A 58 -15.24 5.37 1.83
CA LEU A 58 -14.56 6.01 2.98
C LEU A 58 -13.06 6.18 2.74
N GLU A 59 -12.41 5.19 2.15
CA GLU A 59 -11.00 5.28 1.74
C GLU A 59 -10.82 6.42 0.74
N GLN A 60 -11.60 6.45 -0.35
CA GLN A 60 -11.55 7.52 -1.35
C GLN A 60 -11.86 8.91 -0.76
N LYS A 61 -12.81 9.01 0.17
CA LYS A 61 -13.14 10.25 0.88
C LYS A 61 -12.00 10.68 1.79
N THR A 62 -11.32 9.74 2.45
CA THR A 62 -10.13 10.01 3.27
C THR A 62 -8.97 10.48 2.39
N PHE A 63 -8.72 9.82 1.26
CA PHE A 63 -7.72 10.26 0.27
C PHE A 63 -8.06 11.65 -0.30
N LYS A 64 -9.33 11.92 -0.65
CA LYS A 64 -9.77 13.23 -1.15
C LYS A 64 -9.72 14.32 -0.09
N LYS A 65 -10.14 14.04 1.16
CA LYS A 65 -10.04 14.97 2.29
C LYS A 65 -8.58 15.30 2.58
N MET A 66 -7.70 14.31 2.55
CA MET A 66 -6.25 14.49 2.71
C MET A 66 -5.64 15.31 1.55
N ASN A 67 -6.24 15.27 0.36
CA ASN A 67 -5.82 16.09 -0.78
C ASN A 67 -6.42 17.50 -0.79
N ALA A 68 -7.61 17.71 -0.21
CA ALA A 68 -8.28 19.02 -0.13
C ALA A 68 -7.89 19.86 1.10
N SER A 69 -7.47 19.24 2.21
CA SER A 69 -7.06 19.96 3.43
C SER A 69 -5.57 20.31 3.48
N SER A 70 -4.87 20.29 2.34
CA SER A 70 -3.42 20.53 2.24
C SER A 70 -3.10 21.92 1.68
N GLU A 71 -3.65 22.96 2.29
CA GLU A 71 -3.26 24.35 1.97
C GLU A 71 -2.29 24.97 2.98
N THR A 72 -1.74 24.21 3.94
CA THR A 72 -0.62 24.69 4.78
C THR A 72 0.33 23.54 5.18
N LYS A 73 1.31 23.25 4.29
CA LYS A 73 2.65 22.63 4.53
C LYS A 73 3.14 21.91 3.25
N GLY A 74 3.46 22.70 2.21
CA GLY A 74 3.88 22.22 0.89
C GLY A 74 5.29 21.62 0.80
N SER A 75 5.87 21.09 1.89
CA SER A 75 7.23 20.48 1.86
C SER A 75 7.23 18.99 2.24
N HIS A 76 6.43 18.57 3.23
CA HIS A 76 6.44 17.18 3.74
C HIS A 76 5.61 16.15 2.94
N LYS A 77 4.88 16.57 1.90
CA LYS A 77 4.18 15.59 1.02
C LYS A 77 5.10 15.07 -0.06
N ASN A 78 6.05 15.89 -0.51
CA ASN A 78 6.90 15.52 -1.63
C ASN A 78 8.06 14.63 -1.17
N ASP A 79 8.68 14.91 -0.02
CA ASP A 79 9.76 14.08 0.54
C ASP A 79 9.27 12.66 0.85
N TYR A 80 8.11 12.51 1.51
CA TYR A 80 7.53 11.21 1.80
C TYR A 80 7.15 10.43 0.53
N THR A 81 6.63 11.10 -0.49
CA THR A 81 6.28 10.44 -1.76
C THR A 81 7.53 9.90 -2.46
N ILE A 82 8.61 10.69 -2.52
CA ILE A 82 9.89 10.28 -3.11
C ILE A 82 10.49 9.12 -2.29
N TYR A 83 10.51 9.24 -0.97
CA TYR A 83 10.98 8.18 -0.07
C TYR A 83 10.20 6.88 -0.27
N LYS A 84 8.87 6.96 -0.23
CA LYS A 84 7.97 5.79 -0.35
C LYS A 84 8.20 5.08 -1.68
N GLN A 85 8.26 5.81 -2.77
CA GLN A 85 8.48 5.23 -4.10
C GLN A 85 9.86 4.55 -4.19
N ALA A 86 10.92 5.22 -3.72
CA ALA A 86 12.27 4.63 -3.70
C ALA A 86 12.32 3.35 -2.86
N ARG A 87 11.60 3.33 -1.72
CA ARG A 87 11.52 2.19 -0.81
C ARG A 87 10.72 1.02 -1.37
N GLU A 88 9.58 1.27 -2.00
CA GLU A 88 8.78 0.24 -2.66
C GLU A 88 9.57 -0.45 -3.78
N ILE A 89 10.35 0.32 -4.56
CA ILE A 89 11.23 -0.24 -5.59
C ILE A 89 12.32 -1.10 -4.95
N TYR A 90 12.96 -0.65 -3.87
CA TYR A 90 13.95 -1.45 -3.14
C TYR A 90 13.36 -2.78 -2.66
N ASP A 91 12.28 -2.72 -1.89
CA ASP A 91 11.67 -3.90 -1.27
C ASP A 91 11.18 -4.91 -2.33
N SER A 92 10.53 -4.41 -3.40
CA SER A 92 10.06 -5.26 -4.50
C SER A 92 11.20 -5.91 -5.29
N SER A 93 12.30 -5.17 -5.53
CA SER A 93 13.46 -5.69 -6.26
C SER A 93 14.18 -6.79 -5.49
N ILE A 94 14.37 -6.60 -4.19
CA ILE A 94 14.98 -7.59 -3.30
C ILE A 94 14.10 -8.83 -3.21
N HIS A 95 12.79 -8.66 -3.02
CA HIS A 95 11.84 -9.77 -2.98
C HIS A 95 11.85 -10.57 -4.28
N GLU A 96 11.81 -9.89 -5.43
CA GLU A 96 11.84 -10.55 -6.74
C GLU A 96 13.14 -11.31 -6.96
N TYR A 97 14.30 -10.74 -6.60
CA TYR A 97 15.58 -11.42 -6.72
C TYR A 97 15.62 -12.71 -5.92
N TYR A 98 15.21 -12.68 -4.64
CA TYR A 98 15.19 -13.89 -3.81
C TYR A 98 14.19 -14.93 -4.33
N LYS A 99 13.03 -14.50 -4.81
CA LYS A 99 12.06 -15.41 -5.44
C LYS A 99 12.62 -16.08 -6.70
N LEU A 100 13.40 -15.37 -7.51
CA LEU A 100 14.02 -15.93 -8.71
C LEU A 100 15.23 -16.81 -8.42
N THR A 101 15.90 -16.61 -7.29
CA THR A 101 17.11 -17.35 -6.90
C THR A 101 16.83 -18.48 -5.92
N ASP A 102 15.62 -18.58 -5.38
CA ASP A 102 15.18 -19.68 -4.52
C ASP A 102 15.29 -21.03 -5.27
N GLY A 103 16.14 -21.91 -4.76
CA GLY A 103 16.45 -23.21 -5.38
C GLY A 103 17.31 -23.19 -6.65
N ASN A 104 17.75 -22.02 -7.14
CA ASN A 104 18.59 -21.90 -8.33
C ASN A 104 20.08 -21.79 -7.96
N PRO A 105 21.00 -22.45 -8.69
CA PRO A 105 22.42 -22.31 -8.44
C PRO A 105 22.87 -20.86 -8.67
N ILE A 106 23.54 -20.30 -7.66
CA ILE A 106 24.11 -18.95 -7.71
C ILE A 106 25.22 -18.95 -8.77
N PHE A 107 25.01 -18.23 -9.88
CA PHE A 107 26.04 -18.02 -10.87
C PHE A 107 27.20 -17.22 -10.26
N LEU A 108 28.42 -17.74 -10.38
CA LEU A 108 29.64 -17.23 -9.73
C LEU A 108 30.09 -15.86 -10.26
N LYS A 109 29.59 -15.41 -11.43
CA LYS A 109 29.89 -14.10 -12.01
C LYS A 109 28.62 -13.26 -12.15
N GLY A 110 28.69 -12.02 -11.70
CA GLY A 110 27.53 -11.14 -11.65
C GLY A 110 26.95 -10.74 -13.01
N GLU A 111 27.76 -10.68 -14.07
CA GLU A 111 27.29 -10.41 -15.44
C GLU A 111 26.56 -11.60 -16.07
N GLU A 112 26.91 -12.82 -15.66
CA GLU A 112 26.30 -14.06 -16.15
C GLU A 112 25.00 -14.40 -15.41
N ASN A 113 24.69 -13.67 -14.33
CA ASN A 113 23.47 -13.84 -13.55
C ASN A 113 22.37 -12.87 -14.02
N PRO A 114 21.40 -13.31 -14.85
CA PRO A 114 20.34 -12.42 -15.33
C PRO A 114 19.46 -11.87 -14.20
N ALA A 115 19.28 -12.62 -13.11
CA ALA A 115 18.52 -12.16 -11.94
C ALA A 115 19.28 -11.05 -11.19
N LEU A 116 20.61 -11.19 -11.02
CA LEU A 116 21.42 -10.15 -10.39
C LEU A 116 21.49 -8.88 -11.25
N ARG A 117 21.60 -9.01 -12.58
CA ARG A 117 21.56 -7.86 -13.49
C ARG A 117 20.22 -7.12 -13.39
N LYS A 118 19.10 -7.86 -13.35
CA LYS A 118 17.79 -7.27 -13.15
C LYS A 118 17.70 -6.56 -11.79
N LEU A 119 18.19 -7.19 -10.71
CA LEU A 119 18.24 -6.59 -9.39
C LEU A 119 19.03 -5.28 -9.41
N ARG A 120 20.26 -5.28 -9.95
CA ARG A 120 21.13 -4.09 -10.02
C ARG A 120 20.46 -2.94 -10.76
N ASN A 121 19.82 -3.20 -11.90
CA ASN A 121 19.09 -2.18 -12.64
C ASN A 121 17.96 -1.55 -11.81
N SER A 122 17.16 -2.37 -11.11
CA SER A 122 16.08 -1.85 -10.27
C SER A 122 16.59 -1.14 -9.01
N LEU A 123 17.67 -1.64 -8.40
CA LEU A 123 18.33 -0.98 -7.27
C LEU A 123 18.94 0.36 -7.67
N GLU A 124 19.42 0.54 -8.90
CA GLU A 124 19.91 1.83 -9.38
C GLU A 124 18.79 2.89 -9.40
N ILE A 125 17.57 2.49 -9.80
CA ILE A 125 16.39 3.37 -9.78
C ILE A 125 16.06 3.76 -8.34
N SER A 126 16.06 2.79 -7.42
CA SER A 126 15.83 3.04 -5.99
C SER A 126 16.88 3.97 -5.39
N LYS A 127 18.16 3.73 -5.70
CA LYS A 127 19.31 4.54 -5.30
C LYS A 127 19.16 5.99 -5.74
N SER A 128 18.88 6.23 -7.02
CA SER A 128 18.63 7.58 -7.54
C SER A 128 17.46 8.28 -6.82
N GLY A 129 16.42 7.53 -6.44
CA GLY A 129 15.31 8.06 -5.64
C GLY A 129 15.73 8.54 -4.26
N PHE A 130 16.54 7.76 -3.54
CA PHE A 130 17.08 8.14 -2.23
C PHE A 130 18.10 9.29 -2.32
N GLU A 131 18.96 9.31 -3.33
CA GLU A 131 19.90 10.41 -3.57
C GLU A 131 19.16 11.72 -3.88
N ASN A 132 18.09 11.65 -4.67
CA ASN A 132 17.21 12.79 -4.93
C ASN A 132 16.51 13.27 -3.65
N LEU A 133 16.03 12.35 -2.81
CA LEU A 133 15.43 12.69 -1.52
C LEU A 133 16.43 13.47 -0.64
N ILE A 134 17.66 12.97 -0.50
CA ILE A 134 18.69 13.59 0.34
C ILE A 134 19.08 14.98 -0.21
N SER A 135 19.18 15.11 -1.54
CA SER A 135 19.58 16.37 -2.18
C SER A 135 18.47 17.42 -2.14
N SER A 136 17.22 17.01 -2.37
CA SER A 136 16.07 17.91 -2.48
C SER A 136 15.45 18.25 -1.12
N TYR A 137 15.60 17.38 -0.12
CA TYR A 137 14.96 17.50 1.20
C TYR A 137 15.91 17.19 2.37
N PRO A 138 17.01 17.94 2.55
CA PRO A 138 18.07 17.65 3.55
C PRO A 138 17.61 17.64 5.02
N GLU A 139 16.44 18.19 5.32
CA GLU A 139 15.84 18.21 6.67
C GLU A 139 14.76 17.12 6.87
N SER A 140 14.55 16.25 5.88
CA SER A 140 13.54 15.21 5.96
C SER A 140 13.88 14.17 7.04
N ILE A 141 12.86 13.74 7.78
CA ILE A 141 12.97 12.67 8.79
C ILE A 141 13.38 11.33 8.19
N TRP A 142 13.21 11.16 6.88
CA TRP A 142 13.48 9.92 6.15
C TRP A 142 14.95 9.78 5.74
N ILE A 143 15.79 10.81 5.91
CA ILE A 143 17.19 10.79 5.47
C ILE A 143 18.01 9.72 6.17
N ALA A 144 17.77 9.48 7.47
CA ALA A 144 18.50 8.47 8.22
C ALA A 144 18.28 7.08 7.61
N ASP A 145 17.02 6.68 7.42
CA ASP A 145 16.68 5.39 6.78
C ASP A 145 17.15 5.34 5.31
N ALA A 146 17.04 6.44 4.57
CA ALA A 146 17.52 6.52 3.19
C ALA A 146 19.02 6.25 3.09
N LYS A 147 19.84 6.82 3.98
CA LYS A 147 21.29 6.57 4.04
C LYS A 147 21.60 5.12 4.40
N ASP A 148 20.90 4.56 5.39
CA ASP A 148 21.07 3.15 5.77
C ASP A 148 20.69 2.21 4.62
N THR A 149 19.65 2.55 3.88
CA THR A 149 19.20 1.77 2.71
C THR A 149 20.19 1.89 1.56
N LEU A 150 20.74 3.08 1.29
CA LEU A 150 21.80 3.27 0.30
C LEU A 150 23.03 2.40 0.60
N ALA A 151 23.47 2.35 1.86
CA ALA A 151 24.58 1.48 2.26
C ALA A 151 24.28 -0.01 2.01
N LYS A 152 23.04 -0.46 2.19
CA LYS A 152 22.61 -1.82 1.85
C LYS A 152 22.59 -2.05 0.34
N ILE A 153 22.18 -1.05 -0.44
CA ILE A 153 22.17 -1.11 -1.90
C ILE A 153 23.61 -1.29 -2.43
N GLU A 154 24.58 -0.56 -1.90
CA GLU A 154 25.98 -0.62 -2.34
C GLU A 154 26.59 -2.03 -2.27
N VAL A 155 26.16 -2.86 -1.31
CA VAL A 155 26.63 -4.24 -1.18
C VAL A 155 26.37 -5.06 -2.46
N TRP A 156 25.27 -4.77 -3.16
CA TRP A 156 24.88 -5.49 -4.38
C TRP A 156 25.70 -5.10 -5.62
N PHE A 157 26.40 -3.97 -5.57
CA PHE A 157 27.24 -3.47 -6.66
C PHE A 157 28.71 -3.83 -6.50
N LYS A 158 29.13 -4.28 -5.31
CA LYS A 158 30.48 -4.83 -5.12
C LYS A 158 30.59 -6.13 -5.91
N GLU A 159 31.65 -6.27 -6.69
CA GLU A 159 32.01 -7.56 -7.28
C GLU A 159 32.51 -8.50 -6.18
N PRO A 160 32.14 -9.79 -6.23
CA PRO A 160 32.77 -10.81 -5.39
C PRO A 160 34.24 -11.06 -5.77
#